data_AF-A0A8X6LMZ0-F1
#
_entry.id   AF-A0A8X6LMZ0-F1
#
_cell.length_a   1.000
_cell.length_b   1.000
_cell.length_c   1.000
_cell.angle_alpha   90.00
_cell.angle_beta   90.00
_cell.angle_gamma   90.00
#
_symmetry.space_group_name_H-M   'P 1'
#
loop_
_entity.id
_entity.type
_entity.pdbx_description
1 polymer ?
#
loop_
_entity_poly.entity_id
_entity_poly.type
_entity_poly.pdbx_seq_one_letter_code
_entity_poly.pdbx_strand_id
1 'polypeptide(L)'
;MWISGLNPNKTIHNSFVDVEPVSGLTTMFSIRYQFNIKVNANKYWDQVRTGVYPVFWVDDSGNCLSECDTFLSYYVKIPYFIIYNKVSWVIFFIFSAFVFSNIIFLFYRDEIVLEEEGIPIIGGAALRHFLTVKL
;
A
#
# COMPACT_ATOMS: atom_id res chain seq x y z
N MET A 1 29.70 29.20 -22.45
CA MET A 1 28.67 29.31 -21.39
C MET A 1 28.75 30.74 -20.86
N TRP A 2 27.68 31.53 -20.95
CA TRP A 2 27.74 33.01 -20.87
C TRP A 2 27.74 33.58 -19.45
N ILE A 3 27.58 32.71 -18.45
CA ILE A 3 27.53 33.07 -17.03
C ILE A 3 28.60 32.23 -16.32
N SER A 4 29.61 32.89 -15.78
CA SER A 4 30.65 32.25 -14.96
C SER A 4 30.17 32.14 -13.51
N GLY A 5 30.44 31.02 -12.84
CA GLY A 5 30.09 30.81 -11.44
C GLY A 5 28.84 29.93 -11.18
N LEU A 6 28.12 29.51 -12.23
CA LEU A 6 27.09 28.48 -12.08
C LEU A 6 27.74 27.10 -11.94
N ASN A 7 27.44 26.42 -10.84
CA ASN A 7 27.88 25.04 -10.59
C ASN A 7 26.67 24.12 -10.35
N PRO A 8 25.97 23.69 -11.42
CA PRO A 8 24.78 22.87 -11.29
C PRO A 8 25.15 21.48 -10.75
N ASN A 9 24.73 21.22 -9.52
CA ASN A 9 24.85 19.93 -8.86
C ASN A 9 23.46 19.30 -8.69
N LYS A 10 23.25 18.07 -9.21
CA LYS A 10 21.98 17.35 -9.09
C LYS A 10 21.54 17.16 -7.64
N THR A 11 22.46 16.88 -6.72
CA THR A 11 22.14 16.65 -5.31
C THR A 11 21.58 17.90 -4.65
N ILE A 12 22.01 19.09 -5.10
CA ILE A 12 21.67 20.38 -4.48
C ILE A 12 20.52 21.09 -5.22
N HIS A 13 20.34 20.84 -6.52
CA HIS A 13 19.37 21.56 -7.35
C HIS A 13 18.18 20.71 -7.79
N ASN A 14 18.11 19.44 -7.43
CA ASN A 14 16.94 18.62 -7.77
C ASN A 14 15.74 19.02 -6.91
N SER A 15 14.55 19.01 -7.49
CA SER A 15 13.30 19.13 -6.74
C SER A 15 12.69 17.76 -6.55
N PHE A 16 12.15 17.48 -5.37
CA PHE A 16 11.50 16.22 -5.07
C PHE A 16 10.27 16.43 -4.17
N VAL A 17 9.34 15.50 -4.28
CA VAL A 17 8.14 15.43 -3.45
C VAL A 17 7.95 13.96 -3.12
N ASP A 18 8.13 13.63 -1.85
CA ASP A 18 7.89 12.30 -1.32
C ASP A 18 6.42 12.22 -0.90
N VAL A 19 5.73 11.23 -1.46
CA VAL A 19 4.29 11.04 -1.30
C VAL A 19 4.03 9.67 -0.71
N GLU A 20 3.21 9.62 0.33
CA GLU A 20 2.77 8.36 0.91
C GLU A 20 1.82 7.64 -0.08
N PRO A 21 2.12 6.38 -0.46
CA PRO A 21 1.47 5.74 -1.60
C PRO A 21 -0.01 5.41 -1.40
N VAL A 22 -0.48 5.24 -0.16
CA VAL A 22 -1.86 4.81 0.11
C VAL A 22 -2.81 6.00 0.21
N SER A 23 -2.41 7.05 0.91
CA SER A 23 -3.19 8.26 1.20
C SER A 23 -2.91 9.40 0.24
N GLY A 24 -1.79 9.38 -0.48
CA GLY A 24 -1.37 10.47 -1.37
C GLY A 24 -0.88 11.72 -0.63
N LEU A 25 -0.64 11.63 0.69
CA LEU A 25 -0.17 12.76 1.48
C LEU A 25 1.33 12.99 1.26
N THR A 26 1.71 14.25 1.04
CA THR A 26 3.12 14.65 0.95
C THR A 26 3.77 14.57 2.32
N THR A 27 4.79 13.71 2.46
CA THR A 27 5.55 13.56 3.71
C THR A 27 6.76 14.47 3.73
N MET A 28 7.42 14.67 2.60
CA MET A 28 8.58 15.54 2.48
C MET A 28 8.57 16.18 1.10
N PHE A 29 8.96 17.44 1.00
CA PHE A 29 9.20 18.07 -0.28
C PHE A 29 10.35 19.05 -0.22
N SER A 30 11.02 19.23 -1.36
CA SER A 30 11.92 20.33 -1.64
C SER A 30 11.68 20.76 -3.07
N ILE A 31 11.13 21.96 -3.23
CA ILE A 31 10.83 22.59 -4.50
C ILE A 31 11.83 23.71 -4.69
N ARG A 32 12.66 23.59 -5.72
CA ARG A 32 13.74 24.53 -6.00
C ARG A 32 13.51 25.22 -7.33
N TYR A 33 13.51 26.54 -7.31
CA TYR A 33 13.28 27.35 -8.51
C TYR A 33 14.23 28.54 -8.58
N GLN A 34 14.62 28.88 -9.81
CA GLN A 34 15.57 29.94 -10.10
C GLN A 34 14.85 31.07 -10.85
N PHE A 35 14.96 32.28 -10.32
CA PHE A 35 14.47 33.48 -10.98
C PHE A 35 15.53 34.01 -11.92
N ASN A 36 15.12 34.21 -13.17
CA ASN A 36 15.98 34.70 -14.22
C ASN A 36 15.35 35.91 -14.89
N ILE A 37 16.17 36.91 -15.24
CA ILE A 37 15.76 38.05 -16.04
C ILE A 37 16.35 37.91 -17.43
N LYS A 38 15.51 38.06 -18.45
CA LYS A 38 15.97 38.18 -19.83
C LYS A 38 16.32 39.63 -20.11
N VAL A 39 17.59 39.90 -20.39
CA VAL A 39 18.08 41.22 -20.77
C VAL A 39 18.37 41.20 -22.27
N ASN A 40 17.86 42.18 -23.00
CA ASN A 40 18.22 42.40 -24.40
C ASN A 40 18.98 43.72 -24.51
N ALA A 41 20.01 43.75 -25.34
CA ALA A 41 20.73 44.97 -25.65
C ALA A 41 19.77 46.01 -26.25
N ASN A 42 19.89 47.26 -25.81
CA ASN A 42 19.14 48.40 -26.32
C ASN A 42 20.07 49.61 -26.43
N LYS A 43 19.65 50.68 -27.11
CA LYS A 43 20.38 51.93 -27.30
C LYS A 43 20.92 52.56 -26.00
N TYR A 44 20.32 52.26 -24.85
CA TYR A 44 20.75 52.76 -23.54
C TYR A 44 21.73 51.83 -22.79
N TRP A 45 21.86 50.58 -23.22
CA TRP A 45 22.65 49.53 -22.54
C TRP A 45 23.25 48.58 -23.60
N ASP A 46 23.86 49.16 -24.64
CA ASP A 46 24.40 48.45 -25.82
C ASP A 46 25.62 47.58 -25.47
N GLN A 47 26.33 47.93 -24.40
CA GLN A 47 27.43 47.16 -23.83
C GLN A 47 26.96 45.90 -23.08
N VAL A 48 25.68 45.81 -22.72
CA VAL A 48 25.13 44.64 -22.01
C VAL A 48 24.77 43.57 -23.03
N ARG A 49 25.35 42.38 -22.86
CA ARG A 49 25.07 41.25 -23.74
C ARG A 49 23.63 40.79 -23.56
N THR A 50 22.98 40.50 -24.68
CA THR A 50 21.64 39.89 -24.67
C THR A 50 21.74 38.47 -24.11
N GLY A 51 20.98 38.17 -23.07
CA GLY A 51 21.09 36.90 -22.35
C GLY A 51 20.07 36.73 -21.24
N VAL A 52 20.08 35.55 -20.63
CA VAL A 52 19.30 35.22 -19.43
C VAL A 52 20.22 35.30 -18.23
N TYR A 53 19.91 36.16 -17.27
CA TYR A 53 20.73 36.41 -16.10
C TYR A 53 20.04 35.85 -14.85
N PRO A 54 20.71 34.98 -14.08
CA PRO A 54 20.19 34.51 -12.80
C PRO A 54 20.19 35.66 -11.79
N VAL A 55 19.08 35.84 -11.08
CA VAL A 55 18.98 36.86 -10.02
C VAL A 55 19.17 36.19 -8.66
N PHE A 56 18.35 35.18 -8.38
CA PHE A 56 18.41 34.37 -7.17
C PHE A 56 17.71 33.03 -7.40
N TRP A 57 17.88 32.12 -6.46
CA TRP A 57 17.17 30.86 -6.39
C TRP A 57 16.58 30.70 -4.99
N VAL A 58 15.51 29.92 -4.91
CA VAL A 58 14.78 29.64 -3.66
C VAL A 58 14.68 28.14 -3.48
N ASP A 59 14.88 27.68 -2.25
CA ASP A 59 14.54 26.33 -1.79
C ASP A 59 13.32 26.44 -0.88
N ASP A 60 12.19 25.96 -1.36
CA ASP A 60 10.98 25.80 -0.54
C ASP A 60 10.88 24.33 -0.13
N SER A 61 11.19 24.06 1.13
CA SER A 61 11.23 22.71 1.67
C SER A 61 10.33 22.58 2.88
N GLY A 62 9.61 21.46 2.97
CA GLY A 62 8.77 21.13 4.11
C GLY A 62 8.87 19.65 4.45
N ASN A 63 8.94 19.37 5.75
CA ASN A 63 8.96 18.03 6.29
C ASN A 63 7.71 17.82 7.15
N CYS A 64 7.08 16.66 7.03
CA CYS A 64 6.02 16.19 7.91
C CYS A 64 6.57 16.13 9.35
N LEU A 65 5.91 16.84 10.26
CA LEU A 65 6.21 16.83 11.68
C LEU A 65 5.87 15.47 12.30
N SER A 66 6.41 15.17 13.48
CA SER A 66 6.19 13.91 14.21
C SER A 66 4.71 13.56 14.40
N GLU A 67 3.85 14.58 14.55
CA GLU A 67 2.40 14.43 14.67
C GLU A 67 1.78 13.85 13.39
N CYS A 68 2.25 14.31 12.22
CA CYS A 68 1.79 13.85 10.91
C CYS A 68 2.24 12.40 10.63
N ASP A 69 3.45 12.01 11.06
CA ASP A 69 3.92 10.61 10.94
C ASP A 69 3.14 9.66 11.88
N THR A 70 2.82 10.13 13.09
CA THR A 70 1.96 9.40 14.03
C THR A 70 0.55 9.22 13.46
N PHE A 71 0.00 10.27 12.83
CA PHE A 71 -1.30 10.20 12.15
C PHE A 71 -1.28 9.21 10.97
N LEU A 72 -0.29 9.29 10.08
CA LEU A 72 -0.16 8.39 8.94
C LEU A 72 -0.02 6.93 9.36
N SER A 73 0.81 6.65 10.36
CA SER A 73 0.98 5.29 10.86
C SER A 73 -0.30 4.74 11.49
N TYR A 74 -0.99 5.52 12.32
CA TYR A 74 -2.17 5.06 13.04
C TYR A 74 -3.41 4.91 12.14
N TYR A 75 -3.69 5.90 11.29
CA TYR A 75 -4.93 5.91 10.51
C TYR A 75 -4.81 5.17 9.17
N VAL A 76 -3.60 5.06 8.59
CA VAL A 76 -3.44 4.46 7.25
C VAL A 76 -2.87 3.04 7.34
N LYS A 77 -1.81 2.82 8.14
CA LYS A 77 -1.08 1.53 8.15
C LYS A 77 -1.75 0.46 9.02
N ILE A 78 -2.23 0.82 10.21
CA ILE A 78 -2.86 -0.13 11.14
C ILE A 78 -4.12 -0.81 10.56
N PRO A 79 -5.11 -0.10 9.99
CA PRO A 79 -6.31 -0.76 9.49
C PRO A 79 -6.00 -1.74 8.37
N TYR A 80 -5.09 -1.40 7.46
CA TYR A 80 -4.68 -2.32 6.38
C TYR A 80 -4.06 -3.61 6.94
N PHE A 81 -3.16 -3.49 7.92
CA PHE A 81 -2.51 -4.64 8.55
C PHE A 81 -3.50 -5.55 9.28
N ILE A 82 -4.47 -4.96 10.01
CA ILE A 82 -5.50 -5.70 10.74
C ILE A 82 -6.45 -6.39 9.76
N ILE A 83 -6.92 -5.70 8.71
CA ILE A 83 -7.82 -6.27 7.71
C ILE A 83 -7.14 -7.46 7.02
N TYR A 84 -5.92 -7.28 6.51
CA TYR A 84 -5.27 -8.33 5.75
C TYR A 84 -4.95 -9.57 6.59
N ASN A 85 -4.46 -9.39 7.82
CA ASN A 85 -4.10 -10.53 8.64
C ASN A 85 -5.31 -11.12 9.36
N LYS A 86 -6.06 -10.34 10.13
CA LYS A 86 -7.07 -10.91 11.04
C LYS A 86 -8.38 -11.24 10.35
N VAL A 87 -8.88 -10.39 9.46
CA VAL A 87 -10.16 -10.63 8.79
C VAL A 87 -10.06 -11.79 7.79
N SER A 88 -8.94 -11.88 7.06
CA SER A 88 -8.70 -12.99 6.13
C SER A 88 -8.73 -14.36 6.79
N TRP A 89 -8.09 -14.51 7.96
CA TRP A 89 -8.13 -15.78 8.71
C TRP A 89 -9.55 -16.13 9.17
N VAL A 90 -10.31 -15.14 9.66
CA VAL A 90 -11.71 -15.37 10.09
C VAL A 90 -12.58 -15.84 8.93
N ILE A 91 -12.48 -15.19 7.77
CA ILE A 91 -13.21 -15.59 6.56
C ILE A 91 -12.83 -17.02 6.14
N PHE A 92 -11.53 -17.34 6.17
CA PHE A 92 -11.03 -18.67 5.82
C PHE A 92 -11.61 -19.76 6.74
N PHE A 93 -11.65 -19.54 8.06
CA PHE A 93 -12.23 -20.50 8.99
C PHE A 93 -13.74 -20.67 8.81
N ILE A 94 -14.48 -19.58 8.55
CA ILE A 94 -15.92 -19.64 8.28
C ILE A 94 -16.19 -20.45 7.01
N PHE A 95 -15.43 -20.20 5.94
CA PHE A 95 -15.58 -20.92 4.68
C PHE A 95 -15.24 -22.41 4.84
N SER A 96 -14.15 -22.72 5.55
CA SER A 96 -13.76 -24.10 5.86
C SER A 96 -14.83 -24.85 6.65
N ALA A 97 -15.40 -24.22 7.69
CA ALA A 97 -16.48 -24.81 8.48
C ALA A 97 -17.76 -25.04 7.66
N PHE A 98 -18.08 -24.11 6.75
CA PHE A 98 -19.22 -24.26 5.85
C PHE A 98 -19.04 -25.45 4.90
N VAL A 99 -17.86 -25.59 4.28
CA VAL A 99 -17.53 -26.74 3.42
C VAL A 99 -17.59 -28.05 4.21
N PHE A 100 -17.01 -28.07 5.41
CA PHE A 100 -17.01 -29.26 6.26
C PHE A 100 -18.42 -29.69 6.66
N SER A 101 -19.29 -28.74 7.02
CA SER A 101 -20.71 -28.99 7.32
C SER A 101 -21.44 -29.62 6.12
N ASN A 102 -21.23 -29.09 4.91
CA ASN A 102 -21.83 -29.64 3.69
C ASN A 102 -21.32 -31.06 3.39
N ILE A 103 -20.04 -31.34 3.63
CA ILE A 103 -19.47 -32.69 3.45
C ILE A 103 -20.12 -33.67 4.43
N ILE A 104 -20.24 -33.33 5.71
CA ILE A 104 -20.92 -34.18 6.71
C ILE A 104 -22.37 -34.44 6.29
N PHE A 105 -23.08 -33.40 5.84
CA PHE A 105 -24.47 -33.53 5.40
C PHE A 105 -24.61 -34.51 4.22
N LEU A 106 -23.67 -34.50 3.26
CA LEU A 106 -23.67 -35.46 2.15
C LEU A 106 -23.45 -36.90 2.64
N PHE A 107 -22.50 -37.14 3.54
CA PHE A 107 -22.30 -38.47 4.12
C PHE A 107 -23.52 -38.97 4.90
N TYR A 108 -24.16 -38.09 5.68
CA TYR A 108 -25.35 -38.44 6.46
C TYR A 108 -26.55 -38.73 5.55
N ARG A 109 -26.68 -37.99 4.43
CA ARG A 109 -27.70 -38.26 3.41
C ARG A 109 -27.52 -39.64 2.78
N ASP A 110 -26.29 -40.00 2.42
CA ASP A 110 -26.00 -41.29 1.80
C ASP A 110 -26.31 -42.46 2.76
N GLU A 111 -26.01 -42.32 4.06
CA GLU A 111 -26.39 -43.33 5.07
C GLU A 111 -27.91 -43.51 5.21
N ILE A 112 -28.68 -42.42 5.21
CA ILE A 112 -30.15 -42.47 5.31
C ILE A 112 -30.78 -43.16 4.10
N VAL A 113 -30.29 -42.87 2.88
CA VAL A 113 -30.81 -43.50 1.65
C VAL A 113 -30.54 -45.00 1.63
N LEU A 114 -29.37 -45.44 2.11
CA LEU A 114 -29.03 -46.87 2.19
C LEU A 114 -29.86 -47.63 3.24
N GLU A 115 -30.27 -46.97 4.31
CA GLU A 115 -31.19 -47.52 5.32
C GLU A 115 -32.62 -47.69 4.77
N GLU A 116 -33.10 -46.77 3.93
CA GLU A 116 -34.41 -46.89 3.26
C GLU A 116 -34.44 -48.00 2.19
N GLU A 117 -33.32 -48.29 1.52
CA GLU A 117 -33.23 -49.36 0.49
C GLU A 117 -32.96 -50.77 1.07
N GLY A 118 -32.81 -50.91 2.39
CA GLY A 118 -32.67 -52.21 3.06
C GLY A 118 -31.34 -52.94 2.78
N ILE A 119 -30.29 -52.21 2.38
CA ILE A 119 -28.96 -52.77 2.07
C ILE A 119 -28.08 -52.71 3.34
N PRO A 120 -27.49 -53.83 3.81
CA PRO A 120 -26.71 -53.83 5.05
C PRO A 120 -25.41 -53.01 4.91
N ILE A 121 -25.28 -51.96 5.72
CA ILE A 121 -24.14 -51.03 5.73
C ILE A 121 -22.91 -51.69 6.40
N ILE A 122 -22.00 -52.24 5.59
CA ILE A 122 -20.73 -52.84 6.06
C ILE A 122 -19.78 -51.79 6.70
N GLY A 123 -19.96 -50.49 6.38
CA GLY A 123 -19.11 -49.39 6.88
C GLY A 123 -19.45 -48.86 8.28
N GLY A 124 -20.70 -48.98 8.75
CA GLY A 124 -21.14 -48.39 10.02
C GLY A 124 -20.63 -49.12 11.28
N ALA A 125 -20.22 -50.39 11.14
CA ALA A 125 -19.69 -51.18 12.24
C ALA A 125 -18.28 -50.73 12.68
N ALA A 126 -17.45 -50.25 11.73
CA ALA A 126 -16.08 -49.83 12.02
C ALA A 126 -16.03 -48.55 12.86
N LEU A 127 -16.95 -47.61 12.60
CA LEU A 127 -17.00 -46.34 13.34
C LEU A 127 -17.59 -46.52 14.75
N ARG A 128 -18.59 -47.41 14.92
CA ARG A 128 -19.13 -47.75 16.25
C ARG A 128 -18.08 -48.41 17.13
N HIS A 129 -17.26 -49.31 16.59
CA HIS A 129 -16.22 -49.98 17.37
C HIS A 129 -15.08 -49.03 17.78
N PHE A 130 -14.81 -47.97 17.02
CA PHE A 130 -13.80 -46.98 17.38
C PHE A 130 -14.28 -46.01 18.49
N LEU A 131 -15.60 -45.77 18.58
CA LEU A 131 -16.20 -44.89 19.58
C LEU A 131 -16.46 -45.59 20.93
N THR A 132 -16.72 -46.91 20.96
CA THR A 132 -16.87 -47.65 22.24
C THR A 132 -15.56 -48.03 22.93
N VAL A 133 -14.42 -48.00 22.23
CA VAL A 133 -13.11 -48.34 22.82
C VAL A 133 -12.41 -47.13 23.47
N LYS A 134 -12.98 -45.93 23.37
CA LYS A 134 -12.42 -44.68 23.93
C LYS A 134 -13.21 -44.04 25.08
N LEU A 135 -14.12 -44.80 25.71
CA LEU A 135 -14.80 -44.42 26.95
C LEU A 135 -14.35 -45.30 28.12
#